data_AF-A0A7K6IE11-F1
#
_entry.id   AF-A0A7K6IE11-F1
#
_cell.length_a   1.000
_cell.length_b   1.000
_cell.length_c   1.000
_cell.angle_alpha   90.00
_cell.angle_beta   90.00
_cell.angle_gamma   90.00
#
_symmetry.space_group_name_H-M   'P 1'
#
loop_
_entity.id
_entity.type
_entity.pdbx_description
1 polymer ?
#
loop_
_entity_poly.entity_id
_entity_poly.type
_entity_poly.pdbx_seq_one_letter_code
_entity_poly.pdbx_strand_id
1 'polypeptide(L)'
;SKHTVDLDNRKANVTVRPFELEVGFQFELHVTVSGKKINVSEIPELPIPEEWMRDKLELNFYKTEQAGGGGEIEDVTYDKESGTAVITFLRPG
;
A
#
# COMPACT_ATOMS: atom_id res chain seq x y z
N SER A 1 -2.05 42.43 13.24
CA SER A 1 -1.81 43.02 14.56
C SER A 1 -0.31 43.22 14.78
N LYS A 2 0.13 44.39 15.27
CA LYS A 2 1.55 44.67 15.55
C LYS A 2 1.83 44.29 17.00
N HIS A 3 2.80 43.41 17.22
CA HIS A 3 3.19 42.92 18.54
C HIS A 3 4.65 43.25 18.80
N THR A 4 4.99 43.55 20.05
CA THR A 4 6.38 43.79 20.46
C THR A 4 6.83 42.61 21.29
N VAL A 5 7.94 41.98 20.89
CA VAL A 5 8.53 40.83 21.58
C VAL A 5 9.82 41.27 22.26
N ASP A 6 10.03 40.84 23.50
CA ASP A 6 11.26 41.07 24.26
C ASP A 6 12.21 39.88 24.06
N LEU A 7 13.43 40.15 23.61
CA LEU A 7 14.49 39.18 23.36
C LEU A 7 15.70 39.59 24.20
N ASP A 8 15.69 39.17 25.47
CA ASP A 8 16.78 39.29 26.44
C ASP A 8 17.58 40.60 26.31
N ASN A 9 16.89 41.73 26.57
CA ASN A 9 17.33 43.13 26.46
C ASN A 9 17.17 43.84 25.10
N ARG A 10 16.46 43.25 24.13
CA ARG A 10 16.10 43.96 22.88
C ARG A 10 14.63 43.77 22.56
N LYS A 11 13.94 44.88 22.26
CA LYS A 11 12.54 44.86 21.82
C LYS A 11 12.44 44.91 20.31
N ALA A 12 11.75 43.94 19.72
CA ALA A 12 11.49 43.87 18.28
C ALA A 12 10.00 44.01 18.00
N ASN A 13 9.66 44.85 17.02
CA ASN A 13 8.29 44.96 16.53
C ASN A 13 8.06 43.93 15.43
N VAL A 14 7.11 43.03 15.65
CA VAL A 14 6.70 41.99 14.71
C VAL A 14 5.28 42.26 14.25
N THR A 15 5.00 42.00 12.98
CA THR A 15 3.64 42.11 12.44
C THR A 15 3.23 40.77 11.89
N VAL A 16 2.14 40.21 12.41
CA VAL A 16 1.56 38.98 11.88
C VAL A 16 0.86 39.30 10.57
N ARG A 17 1.23 38.58 9.50
CA ARG A 17 0.52 38.60 8.22
C ARG A 17 -0.14 37.24 8.02
N PRO A 18 -1.48 37.17 7.93
CA PRO A 18 -2.13 35.95 7.49
C PRO A 18 -1.68 35.65 6.07
N PHE A 19 -1.43 34.38 5.78
CA PHE A 19 -1.21 33.90 4.43
C PHE A 19 -2.31 32.88 4.14
N GLU A 20 -2.81 32.88 2.92
CA GLU A 20 -3.76 31.89 2.46
C GLU A 20 -2.98 30.60 2.17
N LEU A 21 -3.13 29.61 3.04
CA LEU A 21 -2.81 28.24 2.67
C LEU A 21 -3.89 27.81 1.67
N GLU A 22 -3.48 27.45 0.47
CA GLU A 22 -4.37 26.79 -0.48
C GLU A 22 -4.94 25.55 0.23
N VAL A 23 -6.25 25.50 0.39
CA VAL A 23 -6.93 24.42 1.10
C VAL A 23 -6.56 23.13 0.39
N GLY A 24 -5.85 22.24 1.09
CA GLY A 24 -5.42 20.96 0.54
C GLY A 24 -6.61 20.23 -0.10
N PHE A 25 -6.37 19.64 -1.27
CA PHE A 25 -7.38 18.96 -2.07
C PHE A 25 -8.16 17.94 -1.23
N GLN A 26 -9.48 17.92 -1.38
CA GLN A 26 -10.34 16.88 -0.84
C GLN A 26 -10.29 15.68 -1.78
N PHE A 27 -9.85 14.52 -1.29
CA PHE A 27 -9.97 13.25 -2.01
C PHE A 27 -10.89 12.31 -1.24
N GLU A 28 -11.71 11.57 -1.99
CA GLU A 28 -12.56 10.51 -1.46
C GLU A 28 -12.06 9.17 -2.04
N LEU A 29 -11.53 8.31 -1.18
CA LEU A 29 -11.02 7.01 -1.57
C LEU A 29 -12.15 5.97 -1.52
N HIS A 30 -12.63 5.56 -2.70
CA HIS A 30 -13.51 4.41 -2.82
C HIS A 30 -12.66 3.12 -2.84
N VAL A 31 -12.62 2.39 -1.72
CA VAL A 31 -11.94 1.10 -1.65
C VAL A 31 -12.93 -0.02 -1.92
N THR A 32 -12.75 -0.72 -3.03
CA THR A 32 -13.45 -1.99 -3.30
C THR A 32 -12.55 -3.15 -2.91
N VAL A 33 -13.02 -4.03 -2.03
CA VAL A 33 -12.31 -5.29 -1.73
C VAL A 33 -12.68 -6.30 -2.81
N SER A 34 -11.68 -6.80 -3.53
CA SER A 34 -11.88 -7.86 -4.52
C SER A 34 -12.13 -9.18 -3.81
N GLY A 35 -13.25 -9.84 -4.09
CA GLY A 35 -13.51 -11.20 -3.59
C GLY A 35 -12.61 -12.27 -4.22
N LYS A 36 -11.93 -11.97 -5.33
CA LYS A 36 -11.16 -12.94 -6.14
C LYS A 36 -9.66 -12.69 -6.20
N LYS A 37 -9.18 -11.49 -5.88
CA LYS A 37 -7.78 -11.13 -6.12
C LYS A 37 -7.13 -10.64 -4.84
N ILE A 38 -5.93 -11.13 -4.59
CA ILE A 38 -5.06 -10.64 -3.52
C ILE A 38 -3.73 -10.21 -4.11
N ASN A 39 -3.15 -9.16 -3.52
CA ASN A 39 -1.78 -8.74 -3.81
C ASN A 39 -0.88 -9.30 -2.72
N VAL A 40 0.22 -9.92 -3.14
CA VAL A 40 1.28 -10.43 -2.27
C VAL A 40 2.52 -9.57 -2.52
N SER A 41 3.07 -8.99 -1.46
CA SER A 41 4.27 -8.14 -1.51
C SER A 41 5.40 -8.76 -0.70
N GLU A 42 6.60 -8.18 -0.82
CA GLU A 42 7.79 -8.62 -0.07
C GLU A 42 8.19 -10.07 -0.38
N ILE A 43 7.97 -10.50 -1.62
CA ILE A 43 8.37 -11.83 -2.09
C ILE A 43 9.90 -11.89 -2.12
N PRO A 44 10.53 -12.90 -1.48
CA PRO A 44 11.98 -12.96 -1.39
C PRO A 44 12.62 -13.19 -2.76
N GLU A 45 13.72 -12.48 -3.02
CA GLU A 45 14.54 -12.74 -4.20
C GLU A 45 15.37 -14.01 -3.98
N LEU A 46 15.00 -15.08 -4.69
CA LEU A 46 15.69 -16.36 -4.65
C LEU A 46 16.34 -16.64 -6.01
N PRO A 47 17.48 -17.35 -6.06
CA PRO A 47 18.14 -17.74 -7.31
C PRO A 47 17.42 -18.92 -7.96
N ILE A 48 16.12 -18.77 -8.22
CA ILE A 48 15.25 -19.74 -8.89
C ILE A 48 14.60 -19.11 -10.13
N PRO A 49 14.20 -19.92 -11.12
CA PRO A 49 13.41 -19.45 -12.24
C PRO A 49 12.09 -18.81 -11.79
N GLU A 50 11.60 -17.82 -12.53
CA GLU A 50 10.32 -17.15 -12.22
C GLU A 50 9.13 -18.10 -12.27
N GLU A 51 9.15 -19.07 -13.19
CA GLU A 51 8.17 -20.14 -13.26
C GLU A 51 8.06 -20.91 -11.93
N TRP A 52 9.20 -21.22 -11.31
CA TRP A 52 9.21 -21.92 -10.03
C TRP A 52 8.69 -21.05 -8.89
N MET A 53 8.94 -19.73 -8.94
CA MET A 53 8.35 -18.81 -7.97
C MET A 53 6.83 -18.79 -8.10
N ARG A 54 6.29 -18.76 -9.32
CA ARG A 54 4.85 -18.84 -9.59
C ARG A 54 4.26 -20.14 -9.04
N ASP A 55 4.90 -21.29 -9.30
CA ASP A 55 4.47 -22.59 -8.77
C ASP A 55 4.44 -22.60 -7.23
N LYS A 56 5.46 -22.03 -6.59
CA LYS A 56 5.52 -21.94 -5.12
C LYS A 56 4.42 -21.06 -4.57
N LEU A 57 4.16 -19.91 -5.19
CA LEU A 57 3.07 -19.02 -4.81
C LEU A 57 1.73 -19.75 -4.94
N GLU A 58 1.47 -20.40 -6.07
CA GLU A 58 0.25 -21.16 -6.31
C GLU A 58 0.02 -22.22 -5.21
N LEU A 59 1.03 -23.05 -4.92
CA LEU A 59 0.95 -24.10 -3.90
C LEU A 59 0.65 -23.55 -2.48
N ASN A 60 1.10 -22.34 -2.15
CA ASN A 60 0.83 -21.74 -0.84
C ASN A 60 -0.63 -21.31 -0.70
N PHE A 61 -1.25 -20.84 -1.78
CA PHE A 61 -2.62 -20.32 -1.78
C PHE A 61 -3.69 -21.33 -2.24
N TYR A 62 -3.28 -22.47 -2.83
CA TYR A 62 -4.17 -23.54 -3.28
C TYR A 62 -4.89 -24.32 -2.14
N LYS A 63 -4.60 -24.04 -0.86
CA LYS A 63 -5.26 -24.75 0.25
C LYS A 63 -6.75 -24.39 0.36
N THR A 64 -7.59 -25.37 0.64
CA THR A 64 -9.05 -25.19 0.70
C THR A 64 -9.50 -24.29 1.85
N GLU A 65 -10.67 -23.66 1.69
CA GLU A 65 -11.26 -22.73 2.68
C GLU A 65 -11.34 -23.31 4.11
N GLN A 66 -11.47 -24.64 4.21
CA GLN A 66 -11.56 -25.39 5.48
C GLN A 66 -10.27 -25.36 6.31
N ALA A 67 -9.13 -24.92 5.74
CA ALA A 67 -7.83 -24.88 6.39
C ALA A 67 -7.27 -23.46 6.62
N GLY A 68 -8.05 -22.40 6.42
CA GLY A 68 -7.68 -21.03 6.81
C GLY A 68 -7.26 -20.08 5.68
N GLY A 69 -8.09 -19.95 4.63
CA GLY A 69 -8.08 -18.75 3.77
C GLY A 69 -7.39 -18.87 2.40
N GLY A 70 -7.37 -20.05 1.79
CA GLY A 70 -6.99 -20.22 0.38
C GLY A 70 -8.17 -20.68 -0.50
N GLY A 71 -7.89 -21.03 -1.76
CA GLY A 71 -8.89 -21.49 -2.72
C GLY A 71 -8.27 -22.00 -4.02
N GLU A 72 -9.10 -22.56 -4.90
CA GLU A 72 -8.66 -22.93 -6.25
C GLU A 72 -8.13 -21.68 -7.00
N ILE A 73 -6.97 -21.83 -7.64
CA ILE A 73 -6.28 -20.72 -8.32
C ILE A 73 -6.64 -20.70 -9.80
N GLU A 74 -6.95 -19.51 -10.31
CA GLU A 74 -7.15 -19.22 -11.75
C GLU A 74 -5.84 -18.75 -12.39
N ASP A 75 -5.11 -17.84 -11.73
CA ASP A 75 -3.81 -17.32 -12.21
C ASP A 75 -2.92 -16.82 -11.06
N VAL A 76 -1.62 -16.86 -11.28
CA VAL A 76 -0.59 -16.24 -10.44
C VAL A 76 0.29 -15.36 -11.31
N THR A 77 0.11 -14.04 -11.28
CA THR A 77 1.02 -13.12 -11.99
C THR A 77 2.11 -12.66 -11.03
N TYR A 78 3.38 -13.00 -11.31
CA TYR A 78 4.54 -12.61 -10.51
C TYR A 78 5.38 -11.56 -11.25
N ASP A 79 5.75 -10.50 -10.55
CA ASP A 79 6.71 -9.49 -11.01
C ASP A 79 7.95 -9.52 -10.10
N LYS A 80 9.05 -9.98 -10.67
CA LYS A 80 10.33 -10.08 -9.98
C LYS A 80 10.93 -8.71 -9.66
N GLU A 81 10.73 -7.71 -10.52
CA GLU A 81 11.34 -6.39 -10.33
C GLU A 81 10.76 -5.67 -9.11
N SER A 82 9.45 -5.76 -8.89
CA SER A 82 8.79 -5.19 -7.71
C SER A 82 8.74 -6.14 -6.50
N GLY A 83 9.06 -7.42 -6.67
CA GLY A 83 8.90 -8.43 -5.61
C GLY A 83 7.44 -8.61 -5.20
N THR A 84 6.52 -8.50 -6.17
CA THR A 84 5.07 -8.62 -5.93
C THR A 84 4.42 -9.68 -6.80
N ALA A 85 3.28 -10.18 -6.35
CA ALA A 85 2.42 -11.06 -7.15
C ALA A 85 0.95 -10.72 -6.96
N VAL A 86 0.16 -11.01 -8.00
CA VAL A 86 -1.30 -11.03 -7.94
C VAL A 86 -1.75 -12.47 -8.02
N ILE A 87 -2.43 -12.94 -6.98
CA ILE A 87 -3.08 -14.25 -6.96
C ILE A 87 -4.55 -14.04 -7.31
N THR A 88 -5.03 -14.74 -8.33
CA THR A 88 -6.43 -14.74 -8.74
C THR A 88 -7.05 -16.09 -8.40
N PHE A 89 -8.05 -16.07 -7.53
CA PHE A 89 -8.84 -17.25 -7.17
C PHE A 89 -9.93 -17.50 -8.21
N LEU A 90 -10.17 -18.78 -8.53
CA LEU A 90 -11.21 -19.21 -9.46
C LEU A 90 -12.59 -18.76 -8.99
N ARG A 91 -12.85 -18.86 -7.68
CA ARG A 91 -14.09 -18.49 -7.03
C ARG A 91 -13.84 -17.38 -6.00
N PRO A 92 -14.78 -16.43 -5.87
CA PRO A 92 -14.69 -15.48 -4.78
C PRO A 92 -14.94 -16.19 -3.45
N GLY A 93 -14.24 -15.74 -2.39
CA GLY A 93 -14.54 -16.12 -1.00
C GLY A 93 -15.72 -15.37 -0.41
#